data_AF-A0A1I5Y1J9-F1
#
_entry.id   AF-A0A1I5Y1J9-F1
#
_cell.length_a   1.000
_cell.length_b   1.000
_cell.length_c   1.000
_cell.angle_alpha   90.00
_cell.angle_beta   90.00
_cell.angle_gamma   90.00
#
_symmetry.space_group_name_H-M   'P 1'
#
loop_
_entity.id
_entity.type
_entity.pdbx_description
1 polymer ?
#
loop_
_entity_poly.entity_id
_entity_poly.type
_entity_poly.pdbx_seq_one_letter_code
_entity_poly.pdbx_strand_id
1 'polypeptide(L)'
;MNEQWEEHKWIFEPDGGLLDIYVQEVSIDVWMQLIDFINENYNPHFGPSEEEGDTRSGIDKDYVKRMFVDESGELDRRSTSFTIEGITVNCHFFLQDEIEFDIDPREFKQQPQIGAVIKFMQAISYSLDREVILTAEGAAEYPLITINVNEGLLKITSQAELKKMYYKNYTMFSRIRGMYFRSLLKVLPLLGNSKFKNLLVSYVIGLTNANNIHTATKKK
;
A
#
# COMPACT_ATOMS: atom_id res chain seq x y z
N MET A 1 -4.75 -11.02 -26.03
CA MET A 1 -5.00 -10.90 -24.58
C MET A 1 -4.12 -11.94 -23.92
N ASN A 2 -3.15 -11.56 -23.07
CA ASN A 2 -2.33 -12.56 -22.39
C ASN A 2 -3.21 -13.22 -21.31
N GLU A 3 -3.35 -14.54 -21.35
CA GLU A 3 -4.24 -15.31 -20.45
C GLU A 3 -3.95 -15.02 -18.96
N GLN A 4 -2.71 -14.71 -18.63
CA GLN A 4 -2.29 -14.29 -17.29
C GLN A 4 -3.00 -13.03 -16.77
N TRP A 5 -3.44 -12.10 -17.64
CA TRP A 5 -4.04 -10.85 -17.16
C TRP A 5 -5.52 -10.97 -16.79
N GLU A 6 -6.26 -11.81 -17.49
CA GLU A 6 -7.67 -12.05 -17.13
C GLU A 6 -7.81 -12.77 -15.78
N GLU A 7 -6.82 -13.59 -15.40
CA GLU A 7 -6.78 -14.28 -14.11
C GLU A 7 -6.52 -13.33 -12.93
N HIS A 8 -5.82 -12.22 -13.15
CA HIS A 8 -5.35 -11.33 -12.07
C HIS A 8 -6.05 -9.97 -12.02
N LYS A 9 -7.04 -9.72 -12.87
CA LYS A 9 -7.79 -8.46 -12.89
C LYS A 9 -8.46 -8.10 -11.56
N TRP A 10 -8.79 -9.11 -10.75
CA TRP A 10 -9.40 -8.93 -9.42
C TRP A 10 -8.55 -8.07 -8.48
N ILE A 11 -7.23 -7.97 -8.70
CA ILE A 11 -6.33 -7.11 -7.92
C ILE A 11 -6.72 -5.63 -8.05
N PHE A 12 -7.22 -5.23 -9.22
CA PHE A 12 -7.54 -3.85 -9.56
C PHE A 12 -9.05 -3.58 -9.55
N GLU A 13 -9.86 -4.52 -9.06
CA GLU A 13 -11.30 -4.31 -8.90
C GLU A 13 -11.56 -3.46 -7.65
N PRO A 14 -12.40 -2.40 -7.72
CA PRO A 14 -12.69 -1.57 -6.56
C PRO A 14 -13.38 -2.37 -5.45
N ASP A 15 -12.74 -2.43 -4.28
CA ASP A 15 -13.28 -3.10 -3.08
C ASP A 15 -13.59 -2.13 -1.92
N GLY A 16 -13.31 -0.84 -2.13
CA GLY A 16 -13.53 0.24 -1.18
C GLY A 16 -12.25 0.83 -0.57
N GLY A 17 -11.10 0.18 -0.77
CA GLY A 17 -9.78 0.70 -0.39
C GLY A 17 -8.96 1.21 -1.59
N LEU A 18 -7.80 1.81 -1.28
CA LEU A 18 -6.75 2.09 -2.26
C LEU A 18 -5.85 0.85 -2.44
N LEU A 19 -4.96 0.91 -3.43
CA LEU A 19 -3.82 0.00 -3.53
C LEU A 19 -2.56 0.78 -3.22
N ASP A 20 -1.65 0.13 -2.51
CA ASP A 20 -0.43 0.76 -2.03
C ASP A 20 0.76 0.10 -2.72
N ILE A 21 1.69 0.90 -3.20
CA ILE A 21 2.98 0.47 -3.74
C ILE A 21 4.05 0.81 -2.72
N TYR A 22 4.76 -0.19 -2.22
CA TYR A 22 5.80 -0.01 -1.21
C TYR A 22 7.21 -0.29 -1.74
N VAL A 23 8.16 0.49 -1.23
CA VAL A 23 9.58 0.15 -1.18
C VAL A 23 10.03 0.28 0.28
N GLN A 24 10.36 -0.85 0.90
CA GLN A 24 10.69 -0.91 2.33
C GLN A 24 12.19 -0.86 2.59
N GLU A 25 12.56 -0.62 3.85
CA GLU A 25 13.95 -0.60 4.33
C GLU A 25 14.82 0.40 3.56
N VAL A 26 14.26 1.57 3.25
CA VAL A 26 14.95 2.61 2.49
C VAL A 26 15.68 3.59 3.40
N SER A 27 16.64 4.31 2.84
CA SER A 27 17.30 5.43 3.51
C SER A 27 16.83 6.75 2.91
N ILE A 28 17.14 7.85 3.59
CA ILE A 28 16.92 9.21 3.06
C ILE A 28 17.61 9.37 1.68
N ASP A 29 18.78 8.77 1.46
CA ASP A 29 19.46 8.86 0.16
C ASP A 29 18.69 8.12 -0.95
N VAL A 30 18.00 7.03 -0.63
CA VAL A 30 17.13 6.33 -1.59
C VAL A 30 15.89 7.17 -1.89
N TRP A 31 15.29 7.81 -0.89
CA TRP A 31 14.24 8.82 -1.09
C TRP A 31 14.71 9.95 -2.02
N MET A 32 15.95 10.40 -1.86
CA MET A 32 16.54 11.45 -2.69
C MET A 32 16.69 11.00 -4.15
N GLN A 33 17.04 9.74 -4.40
CA GLN A 33 17.08 9.16 -5.75
C GLN A 33 15.69 9.05 -6.36
N LEU A 34 14.69 8.64 -5.55
CA LEU A 34 13.31 8.58 -5.99
C LEU A 34 12.81 9.96 -6.42
N ILE A 35 13.07 11.00 -5.64
CA ILE A 35 12.62 12.36 -5.94
C ILE A 35 13.22 12.84 -7.26
N ASP A 36 14.51 12.60 -7.51
CA ASP A 36 15.14 12.92 -8.80
C ASP A 36 14.42 12.18 -9.94
N PHE A 37 14.23 10.87 -9.79
CA PHE A 37 13.52 10.06 -10.77
C PHE A 37 12.11 10.59 -11.06
N ILE A 38 11.32 10.94 -10.02
CA ILE A 38 9.96 11.44 -10.23
C ILE A 38 9.98 12.81 -10.93
N ASN A 39 10.84 13.72 -10.50
CA ASN A 39 10.97 15.06 -11.08
C ASN A 39 11.45 15.03 -12.54
N GLU A 40 12.27 14.06 -12.92
CA GLU A 40 12.80 13.92 -14.28
C GLU A 40 11.79 13.27 -15.24
N ASN A 41 10.95 12.36 -14.76
CA ASN A 41 10.12 11.50 -15.60
C ASN A 41 8.63 11.87 -15.57
N TYR A 42 8.20 12.67 -14.60
CA TYR A 42 6.80 13.06 -14.43
C TYR A 42 6.68 14.57 -14.16
N ASN A 43 5.44 15.05 -14.09
CA ASN A 43 5.13 16.43 -13.68
C ASN A 43 4.43 16.40 -12.30
N PRO A 44 5.18 16.18 -11.22
CA PRO A 44 4.62 16.09 -9.88
C PRO A 44 4.12 17.44 -9.38
N HIS A 45 3.01 17.41 -8.66
CA HIS A 45 2.49 18.51 -7.87
C HIS A 45 2.84 18.24 -6.41
N PHE A 46 3.62 19.10 -5.78
CA PHE A 46 4.12 18.94 -4.41
C PHE A 46 3.52 20.00 -3.50
N GLY A 47 2.91 19.60 -2.39
CA GLY A 47 2.24 20.53 -1.49
C GLY A 47 1.75 19.88 -0.20
N PRO A 48 0.99 20.62 0.62
CA PRO A 48 0.33 20.07 1.80
C PRO A 48 -0.62 18.94 1.41
N SER A 49 -0.72 17.90 2.23
CA SER A 49 -1.52 16.71 1.92
C SER A 49 -3.04 16.95 1.88
N GLU A 50 -3.53 18.07 2.42
CA GLU A 50 -4.96 18.34 2.64
C GLU A 50 -5.45 19.71 2.13
N GLU A 51 -4.59 20.50 1.48
CA GLU A 51 -4.96 21.85 1.01
C GLU A 51 -4.88 21.97 -0.53
N GLU A 52 -6.05 22.06 -1.17
CA GLU A 52 -6.14 22.41 -2.58
C GLU A 52 -5.66 23.86 -2.79
N GLY A 53 -4.55 24.05 -3.52
CA GLY A 53 -4.17 25.35 -4.07
C GLY A 53 -2.76 25.86 -3.73
N ASP A 54 -2.04 25.27 -2.78
CA ASP A 54 -0.62 25.58 -2.50
C ASP A 54 0.33 24.47 -2.97
N THR A 55 0.10 23.98 -4.19
CA THR A 55 0.98 22.98 -4.81
C THR A 55 1.99 23.65 -5.75
N ARG A 56 3.22 23.14 -5.74
CA ARG A 56 4.33 23.57 -6.60
C ARG A 56 4.63 22.47 -7.60
N SER A 57 5.03 22.86 -8.81
CA SER A 57 5.58 21.89 -9.77
C SER A 57 6.95 21.44 -9.32
N GLY A 58 7.21 20.14 -9.37
CA GLY A 58 8.44 19.55 -8.88
C GLY A 58 8.42 19.37 -7.37
N ILE A 59 8.96 18.24 -6.92
CA ILE A 59 9.17 17.94 -5.51
C ILE A 59 10.40 18.72 -5.04
N ASP A 60 10.25 19.51 -3.96
CA ASP A 60 11.37 20.19 -3.31
C ASP A 60 12.16 19.20 -2.44
N LYS A 61 13.21 18.65 -3.04
CA LYS A 61 14.09 17.65 -2.45
C LYS A 61 14.71 18.10 -1.12
N ASP A 62 15.14 19.36 -1.04
CA ASP A 62 15.75 19.90 0.18
C ASP A 62 14.72 20.06 1.30
N TYR A 63 13.48 20.43 0.96
CA TYR A 63 12.39 20.46 1.93
C TYR A 63 12.09 19.08 2.50
N VAL A 64 11.93 18.06 1.63
CA VAL A 64 11.66 16.68 2.09
C VAL A 64 12.79 16.18 2.99
N LYS A 65 14.06 16.44 2.63
CA LYS A 65 15.21 16.07 3.45
C LYS A 65 15.18 16.71 4.83
N ARG A 66 14.85 18.00 4.93
CA ARG A 66 14.71 18.71 6.22
C ARG A 66 13.55 18.16 7.04
N MET A 67 12.43 17.87 6.39
CA MET A 67 11.22 17.35 7.03
C MET A 67 11.46 15.98 7.67
N PHE A 68 12.23 15.07 7.05
CA PHE A 68 12.53 13.76 7.66
C PHE A 68 13.40 13.84 8.92
N VAL A 69 14.18 14.91 9.10
CA VAL A 69 15.04 15.11 10.27
C VAL A 69 14.49 16.14 11.25
N ASP A 70 13.28 16.65 11.00
CA ASP A 70 12.64 17.63 11.87
C ASP A 70 12.02 16.96 13.10
N GLU A 71 12.69 17.06 14.23
CA GLU A 71 12.18 16.61 15.53
C GLU A 71 11.25 17.65 16.18
N SER A 72 11.20 18.89 15.68
CA SER A 72 10.38 19.96 16.26
C SER A 72 8.90 19.83 15.89
N GLY A 73 8.61 19.22 14.73
CA GLY A 73 7.26 19.12 14.18
C GLY A 73 6.73 20.43 13.61
N GLU A 74 7.60 21.41 13.40
CA GLU A 74 7.26 22.71 12.80
C GLU A 74 7.12 22.61 11.27
N LEU A 75 7.73 21.62 10.63
CA LEU A 75 7.54 21.38 9.20
C LEU A 75 6.28 20.56 8.94
N ASP A 76 5.37 21.15 8.17
CA ASP A 76 4.16 20.47 7.71
C ASP A 76 4.51 19.24 6.85
N ARG A 77 3.74 18.18 7.05
CA ARG A 77 3.81 17.00 6.19
C ARG A 77 3.30 17.36 4.81
N ARG A 78 4.08 16.97 3.80
CA ARG A 78 3.74 17.19 2.40
C ARG A 78 3.53 15.86 1.70
N SER A 79 2.85 15.93 0.58
CA SER A 79 2.73 14.84 -0.36
C SER A 79 3.02 15.35 -1.77
N THR A 80 3.15 14.42 -2.69
CA THR A 80 3.14 14.74 -4.10
C THR A 80 2.19 13.85 -4.87
N SER A 81 1.62 14.39 -5.95
CA SER A 81 0.80 13.62 -6.88
C SER A 81 1.18 13.86 -8.32
N PHE A 82 1.08 12.81 -9.13
CA PHE A 82 1.27 12.84 -10.57
C PHE A 82 0.38 11.80 -11.23
N THR A 83 0.35 11.78 -12.57
CA THR A 83 -0.54 10.89 -13.32
C THR A 83 0.26 9.95 -14.22
N ILE A 84 -0.13 8.67 -14.25
CA ILE A 84 0.36 7.65 -15.19
C ILE A 84 -0.83 7.06 -15.95
N GLU A 85 -0.93 7.25 -17.27
CA GLU A 85 -2.05 6.75 -18.09
C GLU A 85 -3.45 7.04 -17.49
N GLY A 86 -3.62 8.23 -16.90
CA GLY A 86 -4.88 8.65 -16.27
C GLY A 86 -5.15 8.06 -14.88
N ILE A 87 -4.20 7.34 -14.28
CA ILE A 87 -4.20 6.94 -12.86
C ILE A 87 -3.44 7.99 -12.05
N THR A 88 -4.06 8.50 -11.00
CA THR A 88 -3.42 9.39 -10.03
C THR A 88 -2.58 8.56 -9.07
N VAL A 89 -1.29 8.89 -8.99
CA VAL A 89 -0.35 8.30 -8.05
C VAL A 89 -0.06 9.36 -6.99
N ASN A 90 -0.37 9.06 -5.74
CA ASN A 90 -0.04 9.91 -4.61
C ASN A 90 1.15 9.31 -3.88
N CYS A 91 2.10 10.14 -3.43
CA CYS A 91 3.21 9.73 -2.59
C CYS A 91 3.22 10.61 -1.35
N HIS A 92 3.22 9.96 -0.19
CA HIS A 92 3.22 10.65 1.09
C HIS A 92 4.60 10.50 1.75
N PHE A 93 5.20 11.62 2.13
CA PHE A 93 6.50 11.62 2.80
C PHE A 93 6.30 11.44 4.31
N PHE A 94 5.86 10.25 4.75
CA PHE A 94 5.53 9.99 6.16
C PHE A 94 6.61 9.25 6.95
N LEU A 95 7.18 8.19 6.38
CA LEU A 95 8.18 7.35 7.03
C LEU A 95 9.51 7.43 6.28
N GLN A 96 10.61 7.65 7.01
CA GLN A 96 11.93 7.79 6.39
C GLN A 96 12.48 6.48 5.82
N ASP A 97 11.97 5.34 6.31
CA ASP A 97 12.40 3.98 6.01
C ASP A 97 11.44 3.22 5.09
N GLU A 98 10.37 3.87 4.63
CA GLU A 98 9.38 3.28 3.74
C GLU A 98 8.89 4.32 2.73
N ILE A 99 8.99 4.01 1.45
CA ILE A 99 8.30 4.73 0.37
C ILE A 99 6.96 4.07 0.15
N GLU A 100 5.90 4.88 0.12
CA GLU A 100 4.54 4.45 -0.17
C GLU A 100 3.95 5.33 -1.29
N PHE A 101 3.27 4.67 -2.23
CA PHE A 101 2.39 5.33 -3.18
C PHE A 101 0.99 4.75 -3.13
N ASP A 102 -0.02 5.61 -3.18
CA ASP A 102 -1.41 5.19 -3.24
C ASP A 102 -1.97 5.41 -4.65
N ILE A 103 -2.68 4.40 -5.15
CA ILE A 103 -3.45 4.47 -6.40
C ILE A 103 -4.88 4.01 -6.16
N ASP A 104 -5.82 4.58 -6.91
CA ASP A 104 -7.24 4.26 -6.74
C ASP A 104 -7.70 3.21 -7.77
N PRO A 105 -8.12 2.00 -7.35
CA PRO A 105 -8.71 1.00 -8.24
C PRO A 105 -9.85 1.52 -9.13
N ARG A 106 -10.58 2.55 -8.70
CA ARG A 106 -11.69 3.14 -9.46
C ARG A 106 -11.23 3.88 -10.72
N GLU A 107 -9.96 4.24 -10.81
CA GLU A 107 -9.38 4.90 -11.98
C GLU A 107 -9.01 3.92 -13.10
N PHE A 108 -8.98 2.61 -12.81
CA PHE A 108 -8.73 1.55 -13.78
C PHE A 108 -9.98 1.27 -14.61
N LYS A 109 -10.08 1.95 -15.75
CA LYS A 109 -11.17 1.82 -16.73
C LYS A 109 -10.79 0.92 -17.91
N GLN A 110 -9.48 0.76 -18.18
CA GLN A 110 -8.98 0.07 -19.36
C GLN A 110 -7.67 -0.70 -19.07
N GLN A 111 -7.46 -1.80 -19.80
CA GLN A 111 -6.28 -2.68 -19.69
C GLN A 111 -4.91 -1.96 -19.79
N PRO A 112 -4.70 -0.94 -20.64
CA PRO A 112 -3.40 -0.25 -20.71
C PRO A 112 -2.91 0.34 -19.39
N GLN A 113 -3.84 0.72 -18.49
CA GLN A 113 -3.52 1.33 -17.20
C GLN A 113 -2.83 0.35 -16.25
N ILE A 114 -3.24 -0.93 -16.25
CA ILE A 114 -2.57 -1.99 -15.49
C ILE A 114 -1.12 -2.12 -15.96
N GLY A 115 -0.90 -2.18 -17.27
CA GLY A 115 0.44 -2.25 -17.84
C GLY A 115 1.30 -1.03 -17.49
N ALA A 116 0.70 0.15 -17.37
CA ALA A 116 1.40 1.37 -16.97
C ALA A 116 1.85 1.34 -15.51
N VAL A 117 1.00 0.86 -14.60
CA VAL A 117 1.35 0.70 -13.18
C VAL A 117 2.48 -0.32 -13.01
N ILE A 118 2.43 -1.46 -13.72
CA ILE A 118 3.52 -2.44 -13.67
C ILE A 118 4.84 -1.85 -14.20
N LYS A 119 4.80 -1.11 -15.31
CA LYS A 119 5.99 -0.42 -15.83
C LYS A 119 6.52 0.63 -14.87
N PHE A 120 5.64 1.35 -14.19
CA PHE A 120 6.02 2.30 -13.14
C PHE A 120 6.75 1.57 -12.01
N MET A 121 6.18 0.50 -11.46
CA MET A 121 6.83 -0.32 -10.43
C MET A 121 8.20 -0.87 -10.89
N GLN A 122 8.32 -1.32 -12.14
CA GLN A 122 9.60 -1.76 -12.72
C GLN A 122 10.61 -0.61 -12.80
N ALA A 123 10.18 0.58 -13.21
CA ALA A 123 11.04 1.75 -13.29
C ALA A 123 11.55 2.19 -11.91
N ILE A 124 10.69 2.13 -10.87
CA ILE A 124 11.09 2.35 -9.48
C ILE A 124 12.10 1.30 -9.03
N SER A 125 11.79 0.01 -9.22
CA SER A 125 12.67 -1.10 -8.84
C SER A 125 14.06 -0.96 -9.47
N TYR A 126 14.10 -0.63 -10.77
CA TYR A 126 15.34 -0.41 -11.50
C TYR A 126 16.10 0.83 -10.99
N SER A 127 15.41 1.96 -10.81
CA SER A 127 16.05 3.24 -10.43
C SER A 127 16.62 3.22 -9.02
N LEU A 128 16.01 2.46 -8.11
CA LEU A 128 16.41 2.37 -6.71
C LEU A 128 17.24 1.12 -6.40
N ASP A 129 17.33 0.17 -7.33
CA ASP A 129 17.90 -1.17 -7.08
C ASP A 129 17.22 -1.84 -5.87
N ARG A 130 15.88 -1.86 -5.86
CA ARG A 130 15.07 -2.37 -4.75
C ARG A 130 13.89 -3.21 -5.22
N GLU A 131 13.43 -4.08 -4.33
CA GLU A 131 12.14 -4.74 -4.49
C GLU A 131 11.00 -3.72 -4.32
N VAL A 132 9.98 -3.85 -5.15
CA VAL A 132 8.75 -3.03 -5.12
C VAL A 132 7.56 -3.97 -5.03
N ILE A 133 6.67 -3.72 -4.08
CA ILE A 133 5.45 -4.52 -3.89
C ILE A 133 4.20 -3.68 -4.10
N LEU A 134 3.14 -4.29 -4.63
CA LEU A 134 1.77 -3.74 -4.65
C LEU A 134 0.92 -4.53 -3.67
N THR A 135 0.18 -3.87 -2.79
CA THR A 135 -0.70 -4.50 -1.80
C THR A 135 -2.08 -3.87 -1.79
N ALA A 136 -3.01 -4.49 -1.07
CA ALA A 136 -4.19 -3.77 -0.61
C ALA A 136 -3.77 -2.66 0.37
N GLU A 137 -4.62 -1.65 0.54
CA GLU A 137 -4.37 -0.53 1.45
C GLU A 137 -3.86 -1.01 2.83
N GLY A 138 -2.74 -0.48 3.33
CA GLY A 138 -2.11 -0.76 4.61
C GLY A 138 -1.82 -2.24 4.90
N ALA A 139 -1.61 -3.06 3.86
CA ALA A 139 -1.45 -4.51 3.97
C ALA A 139 -0.14 -5.02 3.34
N ALA A 140 0.96 -4.29 3.57
CA ALA A 140 2.30 -4.59 3.06
C ALA A 140 2.76 -6.06 3.26
N GLU A 141 2.29 -6.74 4.31
CA GLU A 141 2.61 -8.14 4.60
C GLU A 141 1.95 -9.16 3.66
N TYR A 142 1.05 -8.71 2.79
CA TYR A 142 0.30 -9.53 1.82
C TYR A 142 0.49 -9.01 0.39
N PRO A 143 1.70 -9.16 -0.20
CA PRO A 143 1.97 -8.65 -1.54
C PRO A 143 1.09 -9.32 -2.60
N LEU A 144 0.40 -8.49 -3.38
CA LEU A 144 -0.38 -8.89 -4.55
C LEU A 144 0.52 -9.00 -5.78
N ILE A 145 1.46 -8.07 -5.93
CA ILE A 145 2.50 -8.07 -6.97
C ILE A 145 3.85 -7.76 -6.33
N THR A 146 4.90 -8.45 -6.73
CA THR A 146 6.28 -8.23 -6.29
C THR A 146 7.19 -8.13 -7.50
N ILE A 147 8.02 -7.09 -7.54
CA ILE A 147 8.97 -6.83 -8.63
C ILE A 147 10.36 -6.58 -8.04
N ASN A 148 11.35 -7.30 -8.57
CA ASN A 148 12.77 -6.97 -8.41
C ASN A 148 13.44 -7.15 -9.77
N VAL A 149 13.75 -6.03 -10.44
CA VAL A 149 14.29 -6.06 -11.80
C VAL A 149 15.68 -6.71 -11.86
N ASN A 150 16.52 -6.50 -10.84
CA ASN A 150 17.88 -7.03 -10.80
C ASN A 150 17.92 -8.54 -10.56
N GLU A 151 16.89 -9.08 -9.89
CA GLU A 151 16.67 -10.52 -9.76
C GLU A 151 15.83 -11.13 -10.89
N GLY A 152 15.35 -10.31 -11.84
CA GLY A 152 14.43 -10.76 -12.88
C GLY A 152 13.08 -11.24 -12.33
N LEU A 153 12.68 -10.77 -11.16
CA LEU A 153 11.47 -11.17 -10.46
C LEU A 153 10.29 -10.28 -10.90
N LEU A 154 9.24 -10.92 -11.43
CA LEU A 154 7.89 -10.40 -11.51
C LEU A 154 6.96 -11.51 -11.02
N LYS A 155 6.46 -11.36 -9.80
CA LYS A 155 5.53 -12.32 -9.19
C LYS A 155 4.17 -11.67 -9.00
N ILE A 156 3.13 -12.38 -9.39
CA ILE A 156 1.74 -12.01 -9.09
C ILE A 156 1.19 -13.12 -8.19
N THR A 157 0.69 -12.74 -7.03
CA THR A 157 0.18 -13.68 -6.03
C THR A 157 -1.23 -14.11 -6.42
N SER A 158 -1.44 -15.42 -6.56
CA SER A 158 -2.79 -15.97 -6.80
C SER A 158 -3.68 -15.83 -5.57
N GLN A 159 -5.01 -15.82 -5.74
CA GLN A 159 -5.94 -15.80 -4.60
C GLN A 159 -5.72 -16.99 -3.63
N ALA A 160 -5.31 -18.15 -4.14
CA ALA A 160 -5.02 -19.32 -3.33
C ALA A 160 -3.77 -19.14 -2.45
N GLU A 161 -2.71 -18.53 -3.00
CA GLU A 161 -1.50 -18.20 -2.24
C GLU A 161 -1.78 -17.11 -1.21
N LEU A 162 -2.51 -16.06 -1.58
CA LEU A 162 -2.91 -14.98 -0.66
C LEU A 162 -3.70 -15.54 0.52
N LYS A 163 -4.67 -16.43 0.23
CA LYS A 163 -5.44 -17.14 1.26
C LYS A 163 -4.56 -18.00 2.17
N LYS A 164 -3.53 -18.65 1.62
CA LYS A 164 -2.57 -19.44 2.41
C LYS A 164 -1.71 -18.55 3.31
N MET A 165 -1.24 -17.40 2.82
CA MET A 165 -0.53 -16.40 3.62
C MET A 165 -1.41 -15.91 4.78
N TYR A 166 -2.65 -15.54 4.47
CA TYR A 166 -3.66 -15.15 5.46
C TYR A 166 -3.81 -16.21 6.56
N TYR A 167 -4.03 -17.48 6.21
CA TYR A 167 -4.24 -18.53 7.21
C TYR A 167 -2.98 -18.83 8.03
N LYS A 168 -1.80 -18.79 7.41
CA LYS A 168 -0.53 -18.98 8.12
C LYS A 168 -0.34 -17.88 9.16
N ASN A 169 -0.59 -16.62 8.78
CA ASN A 169 -0.48 -15.50 9.69
C ASN A 169 -1.58 -15.55 10.75
N TYR A 170 -2.84 -15.79 10.38
CA TYR A 170 -3.94 -15.96 11.33
C TYR A 170 -3.67 -17.05 12.38
N THR A 171 -3.18 -18.23 11.98
CA THR A 171 -2.87 -19.31 12.93
C THR A 171 -1.71 -18.94 13.85
N MET A 172 -0.70 -18.23 13.34
CA MET A 172 0.41 -17.68 14.13
C MET A 172 -0.07 -16.61 15.13
N PHE A 173 -0.94 -15.68 14.69
CA PHE A 173 -1.39 -14.51 15.44
C PHE A 173 -2.67 -14.71 16.25
N SER A 174 -3.40 -15.82 16.07
CA SER A 174 -4.46 -16.23 17.00
C SER A 174 -3.98 -16.41 18.45
N ARG A 175 -2.65 -16.39 18.65
CA ARG A 175 -1.95 -16.41 19.93
C ARG A 175 -1.55 -15.02 20.46
N ILE A 176 -1.65 -13.96 19.65
CA ILE A 176 -1.25 -12.57 19.98
C ILE A 176 -2.29 -11.58 19.41
N ARG A 177 -3.11 -10.94 20.27
CA ARG A 177 -4.08 -9.90 19.85
C ARG A 177 -3.35 -8.56 19.59
N GLY A 178 -3.51 -7.96 18.40
CA GLY A 178 -2.89 -6.65 18.10
C GLY A 178 -3.08 -6.12 16.67
N MET A 179 -2.35 -5.03 16.38
CA MET A 179 -2.37 -4.15 15.19
C MET A 179 -2.58 -4.85 13.83
N TYR A 180 -2.00 -6.04 13.64
CA TYR A 180 -2.11 -6.87 12.44
C TYR A 180 -3.54 -7.27 12.05
N PHE A 181 -4.51 -7.19 12.96
CA PHE A 181 -5.91 -7.48 12.62
C PHE A 181 -6.50 -6.46 11.64
N ARG A 182 -6.04 -5.20 11.63
CA ARG A 182 -6.59 -4.17 10.73
C ARG A 182 -6.15 -4.39 9.28
N SER A 183 -4.87 -4.64 9.05
CA SER A 183 -4.32 -4.99 7.73
C SER A 183 -4.95 -6.30 7.21
N LEU A 184 -5.15 -7.28 8.11
CA LEU A 184 -5.88 -8.50 7.82
C LEU A 184 -7.33 -8.25 7.35
N LEU A 185 -8.02 -7.22 7.87
CA LEU A 185 -9.39 -6.90 7.46
C LEU A 185 -9.46 -6.34 6.04
N LYS A 186 -8.43 -5.59 5.62
CA LYS A 186 -8.41 -4.90 4.33
C LYS A 186 -8.18 -5.87 3.15
N VAL A 187 -7.49 -6.99 3.36
CA VAL A 187 -7.32 -8.03 2.32
C VAL A 187 -8.50 -9.01 2.19
N LEU A 188 -9.47 -8.98 3.12
CA LEU A 188 -10.59 -9.93 3.11
C LEU A 188 -11.53 -9.84 1.90
N PRO A 189 -11.92 -8.64 1.41
CA PRO A 189 -12.79 -8.51 0.24
C PRO A 189 -12.19 -9.23 -0.97
N LEU A 190 -10.86 -9.19 -1.11
CA LEU A 190 -10.10 -9.78 -2.20
C LEU A 190 -10.10 -11.33 -2.22
N LEU A 191 -10.46 -11.97 -1.09
CA LEU A 191 -10.49 -13.43 -0.97
C LEU A 191 -11.80 -14.07 -1.49
N GLY A 192 -12.78 -13.27 -1.94
CA GLY A 192 -13.86 -13.71 -2.83
C GLY A 192 -14.91 -14.68 -2.26
N ASN A 193 -15.27 -14.67 -0.96
CA ASN A 193 -16.21 -15.68 -0.44
C ASN A 193 -17.22 -15.22 0.65
N SER A 194 -18.52 -15.50 0.43
CA SER A 194 -19.63 -15.18 1.35
C SER A 194 -19.63 -15.99 2.66
N LYS A 195 -19.05 -17.20 2.66
CA LYS A 195 -18.92 -18.00 3.89
C LYS A 195 -17.96 -17.38 4.92
N PHE A 196 -17.07 -16.49 4.49
CA PHE A 196 -16.10 -15.82 5.36
C PHE A 196 -16.68 -14.66 6.16
N LYS A 197 -17.69 -13.94 5.63
CA LYS A 197 -18.45 -12.95 6.41
C LYS A 197 -18.98 -13.56 7.71
N ASN A 198 -19.47 -14.80 7.67
CA ASN A 198 -19.97 -15.50 8.85
C ASN A 198 -18.88 -15.87 9.87
N LEU A 199 -17.66 -16.17 9.42
CA LEU A 199 -16.52 -16.45 10.30
C LEU A 199 -16.06 -15.17 11.04
N LEU A 200 -16.06 -14.03 10.36
CA LEU A 200 -15.81 -12.72 10.97
C LEU A 200 -16.88 -12.31 11.97
N VAL A 201 -18.16 -12.50 11.63
CA VAL A 201 -19.27 -12.24 12.56
C VAL A 201 -19.08 -13.08 13.82
N SER A 202 -18.73 -14.37 13.70
CA SER A 202 -18.47 -15.22 14.87
C SER A 202 -17.27 -14.78 15.72
N TYR A 203 -16.20 -14.27 15.09
CA TYR A 203 -15.00 -13.80 15.79
C TYR A 203 -15.20 -12.43 16.45
N VAL A 204 -15.86 -11.48 15.77
CA VAL A 204 -16.22 -10.17 16.33
C VAL A 204 -17.20 -10.33 17.49
N ILE A 205 -18.19 -11.23 17.37
CA ILE A 205 -19.09 -11.61 18.48
C ILE A 205 -18.32 -12.28 19.64
N GLY A 206 -17.33 -13.12 19.33
CA GLY A 206 -16.47 -13.73 20.35
C GLY A 206 -15.64 -12.71 21.14
N LEU A 207 -15.16 -11.66 20.48
CA LEU A 207 -14.39 -10.57 21.10
C LEU A 207 -15.25 -9.63 21.96
N THR A 208 -16.46 -9.27 21.50
CA THR A 208 -17.40 -8.45 22.28
C THR A 208 -17.86 -9.19 23.54
N ASN A 209 -18.10 -10.50 23.45
CA ASN A 209 -18.44 -11.32 24.61
C ASN A 209 -17.27 -11.45 25.61
N ALA A 210 -16.03 -11.60 25.14
CA ALA A 210 -14.86 -11.65 26.02
C ALA A 210 -14.61 -10.33 26.79
N ASN A 211 -14.90 -9.18 26.18
CA ASN A 211 -14.77 -7.87 26.84
C ASN A 211 -15.90 -7.60 27.85
N ASN A 212 -17.11 -8.13 27.63
CA ASN A 212 -18.22 -8.02 28.59
C ASN A 212 -18.06 -8.92 29.83
N ILE A 213 -17.31 -10.02 29.73
CA ILE A 213 -17.01 -10.88 30.90
C ILE A 213 -16.01 -10.17 31.83
N HIS A 214 -15.05 -9.41 31.29
CA HIS A 214 -14.07 -8.69 32.10
C HIS A 214 -14.62 -7.45 32.82
N THR A 215 -15.69 -6.83 32.33
CA THR A 215 -16.37 -5.71 33.01
C THR A 215 -17.34 -6.17 34.10
N ALA A 216 -17.87 -7.40 34.00
CA ALA A 216 -18.76 -7.98 35.02
C ALA A 216 -18.03 -8.47 36.27
N THR A 217 -16.73 -8.83 36.19
CA THR A 217 -15.95 -9.36 37.32
C THR A 217 -15.25 -8.30 38.19
N LYS A 218 -15.39 -7.00 37.89
CA LYS A 218 -14.79 -5.89 38.68
C LYS A 218 -15.77 -5.14 39.59
N LYS A 219 -16.98 -5.66 39.82
CA LYS A 219 -17.89 -5.19 40.87
C LYS A 219 -18.20 -6.32 41.85
N LYS A 220 -17.34 -6.50 42.84
CA LYS A 220 -17.68 -6.99 44.17
C LYS A 220 -16.78 -6.32 45.19
#